data_AF-A0A9E2TZ29-F1
#
_entry.id   AF-A0A9E2TZ29-F1
#
_cell.length_a   1.000
_cell.length_b   1.000
_cell.length_c   1.000
_cell.angle_alpha   90.00
_cell.angle_beta   90.00
_cell.angle_gamma   90.00
#
_symmetry.space_group_name_H-M   'P 1'
#
loop_
_entity.id
_entity.type
_entity.pdbx_description
1 polymer ?
#
loop_
_entity_poly.entity_id
_entity_poly.type
_entity_poly.pdbx_seq_one_letter_code
_entity_poly.pdbx_strand_id
1 'polypeptide(L)'
;MFVLLCSSAAGASGAFAGAGRAKAAVARRAAALRYLDRQLQAAERQTWYWERLTGTPRTQTAGRTLASIAVRDLSRTVKRWKRRELAAHEKAQHPPHMADWMCIHHWEGAWNDRGGLYWGGLQMSISFQERYGGWIYKRRGTADHWTPLEQIWTAENALKTRGFWPWPNTARMCGLI
;
A
#
# COMPACT_ATOMS: atom_id res chain seq x y z
N MET A 1 -70.58 23.32 43.29
CA MET A 1 -69.43 24.12 42.83
C MET A 1 -68.16 23.30 43.08
N PHE A 2 -67.75 22.50 42.10
CA PHE A 2 -66.54 21.65 42.18
C PHE A 2 -65.47 22.25 41.28
N VAL A 3 -64.33 22.62 41.86
CA VAL A 3 -63.16 23.15 41.15
C VAL A 3 -62.27 21.96 40.77
N LEU A 4 -62.06 21.74 39.47
CA LEU A 4 -61.10 20.77 38.93
C LEU A 4 -59.71 21.41 38.86
N LEU A 5 -58.77 20.91 39.66
CA LEU A 5 -57.33 21.13 39.49
C LEU A 5 -56.81 20.22 38.36
N CYS A 6 -56.41 20.81 37.23
CA CYS A 6 -55.58 20.13 36.23
C CYS A 6 -54.11 20.29 36.60
N SER A 7 -53.50 19.23 37.13
CA SER A 7 -52.04 19.14 37.30
C SER A 7 -51.37 18.82 35.97
N SER A 8 -50.54 19.73 35.48
CA SER A 8 -49.73 19.55 34.27
C SER A 8 -48.46 18.76 34.61
N ALA A 9 -48.39 17.49 34.22
CA ALA A 9 -47.15 16.70 34.23
C ALA A 9 -46.56 16.64 32.81
N ALA A 10 -45.78 17.65 32.42
CA ALA A 10 -45.06 17.67 31.15
C ALA A 10 -43.62 18.16 31.39
N GLY A 11 -42.72 17.24 31.78
CA GLY A 11 -41.31 17.60 32.01
C GLY A 11 -40.29 16.46 31.85
N ALA A 12 -40.68 15.19 32.01
CA ALA A 12 -39.72 14.09 32.07
C ALA A 12 -39.26 13.55 30.69
N SER A 13 -40.04 13.72 29.63
CA SER A 13 -39.80 13.05 28.33
C SER A 13 -38.66 13.66 27.49
N GLY A 14 -38.27 14.91 27.74
CA GLY A 14 -37.24 15.61 26.96
C GLY A 14 -35.80 15.24 27.31
N ALA A 15 -35.51 14.95 28.59
CA ALA A 15 -34.15 14.71 29.06
C ALA A 15 -33.57 13.36 28.58
N PHE A 16 -34.39 12.31 28.58
CA PHE A 16 -34.01 10.98 28.09
C PHE A 16 -33.76 10.95 26.58
N ALA A 17 -34.57 11.69 25.81
CA ALA A 17 -34.38 11.85 24.37
C ALA A 17 -33.05 12.59 24.04
N GLY A 18 -32.68 13.60 24.84
CA GLY A 18 -31.41 14.32 24.72
C GLY A 18 -30.18 13.45 25.01
N ALA A 19 -30.21 12.69 26.11
CA ALA A 19 -29.12 11.78 26.50
C ALA A 19 -28.90 10.66 25.45
N GLY A 20 -29.98 10.10 24.90
CA GLY A 20 -29.91 9.11 23.82
C GLY A 20 -29.29 9.66 22.53
N ARG A 21 -29.64 10.90 22.15
CA ARG A 21 -29.04 11.58 20.98
C ARG A 21 -27.55 11.85 21.17
N ALA A 22 -27.14 12.31 22.36
CA ALA A 22 -25.73 12.54 22.68
C ALA A 22 -24.90 11.24 22.63
N LYS A 23 -25.40 10.16 23.25
CA LYS A 23 -24.75 8.83 23.20
C LYS A 23 -24.62 8.31 21.76
N ALA A 24 -25.67 8.47 20.95
CA ALA A 24 -25.64 8.08 19.54
C ALA A 24 -24.64 8.93 18.72
N ALA A 25 -24.51 10.23 18.99
CA ALA A 25 -23.53 11.09 18.33
C ALA A 25 -22.09 10.68 18.65
N VAL A 26 -21.78 10.36 19.92
CA VAL A 26 -20.48 9.84 20.34
C VAL A 26 -20.17 8.51 19.64
N ALA A 27 -21.13 7.57 19.60
CA ALA A 27 -20.96 6.29 18.93
C ALA A 27 -20.69 6.44 17.42
N ARG A 28 -21.44 7.32 16.73
CA ARG A 28 -21.22 7.63 15.31
C ARG A 28 -19.85 8.23 15.05
N ARG A 29 -19.42 9.18 15.90
CA ARG A 29 -18.08 9.77 15.82
C ARG A 29 -16.99 8.70 15.98
N ALA A 30 -17.10 7.84 16.99
CA ALA A 30 -16.15 6.77 17.23
C ALA A 30 -16.08 5.78 16.05
N ALA A 31 -17.24 5.42 15.47
CA ALA A 31 -17.30 4.58 14.27
C ALA A 31 -16.62 5.23 13.06
N ALA A 32 -16.86 6.53 12.84
CA ALA A 32 -16.24 7.28 11.75
C ALA A 32 -14.71 7.35 11.89
N LEU A 33 -14.21 7.60 13.11
CA LEU A 33 -12.77 7.60 13.38
C LEU A 33 -12.14 6.24 13.09
N ARG A 34 -12.73 5.14 13.57
CA ARG A 34 -12.23 3.78 13.28
C ARG A 34 -12.22 3.46 11.78
N TYR A 35 -13.26 3.87 11.06
CA TYR A 35 -13.33 3.65 9.61
C TYR A 35 -12.24 4.41 8.87
N LEU A 36 -12.05 5.69 9.18
CA LEU A 36 -11.04 6.52 8.54
C LEU A 36 -9.62 6.10 8.91
N ASP A 37 -9.38 5.66 10.15
CA ASP A 37 -8.09 5.13 10.56
C ASP A 37 -7.70 3.88 9.76
N ARG A 38 -8.63 2.92 9.59
CA ARG A 38 -8.37 1.75 8.74
C ARG A 38 -8.02 2.13 7.30
N GLN A 39 -8.70 3.14 6.74
CA GLN A 39 -8.38 3.64 5.41
C GLN A 39 -7.02 4.34 5.34
N LEU A 40 -6.67 5.10 6.38
CA LEU A 40 -5.37 5.74 6.49
C LEU A 40 -4.26 4.68 6.49
N GLN A 41 -4.37 3.70 7.39
CA GLN A 41 -3.40 2.62 7.53
C GLN A 41 -3.27 1.78 6.25
N ALA A 42 -4.37 1.54 5.54
CA ALA A 42 -4.34 0.85 4.25
C ALA A 42 -3.55 1.65 3.19
N ALA A 43 -3.87 2.93 3.02
CA ALA A 43 -3.19 3.80 2.06
C ALA A 43 -1.71 4.00 2.40
N GLU A 44 -1.37 4.13 3.69
CA GLU A 44 0.03 4.19 4.16
C GLU A 44 0.80 2.92 3.80
N ARG A 45 0.25 1.73 4.11
CA ARG A 45 0.89 0.45 3.76
C ARG A 45 1.10 0.29 2.25
N GLN A 46 0.11 0.65 1.44
CA GLN A 46 0.23 0.55 -0.02
C GLN A 46 1.28 1.54 -0.55
N THR A 47 1.23 2.79 -0.10
CA THR A 47 2.25 3.80 -0.45
C THR A 47 3.66 3.29 -0.15
N TRP A 48 3.89 2.80 1.08
CA TRP A 48 5.20 2.32 1.50
C TRP A 48 5.66 1.04 0.77
N TYR A 49 4.72 0.18 0.38
CA TYR A 49 5.05 -0.99 -0.44
C TYR A 49 5.61 -0.56 -1.80
N TRP A 50 4.93 0.35 -2.50
CA TRP A 50 5.40 0.87 -3.79
C TRP A 50 6.67 1.72 -3.67
N GLU A 51 6.78 2.56 -2.64
CA GLU A 51 8.01 3.31 -2.38
C GLU A 51 9.20 2.38 -2.15
N ARG A 52 9.03 1.33 -1.34
CA ARG A 52 10.07 0.33 -1.11
C ARG A 52 10.44 -0.42 -2.38
N LEU A 53 9.44 -0.83 -3.18
CA LEU A 53 9.68 -1.57 -4.42
C LEU A 53 10.51 -0.73 -5.41
N THR A 54 10.15 0.54 -5.56
CA THR A 54 10.83 1.48 -6.48
C THR A 54 12.13 2.07 -5.93
N GLY A 55 12.48 1.79 -4.68
CA GLY A 55 13.64 2.40 -4.00
C GLY A 55 13.45 3.88 -3.67
N THR A 56 12.20 4.38 -3.65
CA THR A 56 11.88 5.74 -3.22
C THR A 56 11.96 5.84 -1.69
N PRO A 57 12.51 6.94 -1.12
CA PRO A 57 12.50 7.15 0.32
C PRO A 57 11.09 7.08 0.90
N ARG A 58 10.96 6.38 2.02
CA ARG A 58 9.67 6.15 2.67
C ARG A 58 9.05 7.46 3.17
N THR A 59 7.83 7.77 2.76
CA THR A 59 7.11 8.95 3.24
C THR A 59 6.82 8.84 4.74
N GLN A 60 7.19 9.86 5.52
CA GLN A 60 6.98 9.90 6.98
C GLN A 60 5.52 10.16 7.37
N THR A 61 5.12 9.62 8.52
CA THR A 61 3.83 9.89 9.17
C THR A 61 4.00 10.96 10.24
N ALA A 62 3.02 11.85 10.39
CA ALA A 62 3.08 12.97 11.33
C ALA A 62 2.81 12.58 12.80
N GLY A 63 2.85 11.29 13.15
CA GLY A 63 2.75 10.81 14.54
C GLY A 63 1.50 11.21 15.34
N ARG A 64 0.36 11.49 14.70
CA ARG A 64 -0.83 12.03 15.39
C ARG A 64 -1.69 10.94 16.03
N THR A 65 -2.12 11.16 17.27
CA THR A 65 -3.05 10.30 18.01
C THR A 65 -4.51 10.54 17.60
N LEU A 66 -5.27 9.46 17.33
CA LEU A 66 -6.67 9.53 16.87
C LEU A 66 -7.65 10.16 17.88
N ALA A 67 -7.34 10.14 19.17
CA ALA A 67 -8.24 10.60 20.23
C ALA A 67 -8.52 12.12 20.17
N SER A 68 -7.56 12.91 19.68
CA SER A 68 -7.64 14.38 19.62
C SER A 68 -7.99 14.92 18.24
N ILE A 69 -8.14 14.07 17.21
CA ILE A 69 -8.34 14.54 15.83
C ILE A 69 -9.83 14.78 15.51
N ALA A 70 -10.12 15.86 14.79
CA ALA A 70 -11.46 16.04 14.23
C ALA A 70 -11.67 15.05 13.07
N VAL A 71 -12.88 14.49 12.94
CA VAL A 71 -13.23 13.55 11.85
C VAL A 71 -12.92 14.16 10.47
N ARG A 72 -13.18 15.45 10.29
CA ARG A 72 -12.86 16.21 9.07
C ARG A 72 -11.35 16.23 8.79
N ASP A 73 -10.51 16.38 9.80
CA ASP A 73 -9.05 16.46 9.63
C ASP A 73 -8.45 15.11 9.30
N LEU A 74 -8.99 14.04 9.91
CA LEU A 74 -8.62 12.68 9.56
C LEU A 74 -9.06 12.34 8.12
N SER A 75 -10.27 12.74 7.71
CA SER A 75 -10.75 12.56 6.33
C SER A 75 -9.84 13.28 5.31
N ARG A 76 -9.43 14.53 5.58
CA ARG A 76 -8.45 15.25 4.75
C ARG A 76 -7.11 14.51 4.68
N THR A 77 -6.69 13.90 5.78
CA THR A 77 -5.45 13.12 5.86
C THR A 77 -5.53 11.84 5.02
N VAL A 78 -6.63 11.09 5.13
CA VAL A 78 -6.91 9.92 4.26
C VAL A 78 -6.87 10.33 2.79
N LYS A 79 -7.55 11.43 2.41
CA LYS A 79 -7.55 11.90 1.01
C LYS A 79 -6.14 12.22 0.50
N ARG A 80 -5.28 12.81 1.34
CA ARG A 80 -3.87 13.06 0.98
C ARG A 80 -3.10 11.76 0.78
N TRP A 81 -3.26 10.79 1.68
CA TRP A 81 -2.57 9.51 1.57
C TRP A 81 -3.03 8.68 0.38
N LYS A 82 -4.32 8.68 0.03
CA LYS A 82 -4.81 8.04 -1.20
C LYS A 82 -4.16 8.60 -2.46
N ARG A 83 -3.90 9.92 -2.50
CA ARG A 83 -3.16 10.52 -3.63
C ARG A 83 -1.70 10.09 -3.68
N ARG A 84 -1.05 9.96 -2.52
CA ARG A 84 0.33 9.45 -2.43
C ARG A 84 0.41 8.00 -2.86
N GLU A 85 -0.53 7.18 -2.42
CA GLU A 85 -0.68 5.80 -2.84
C GLU A 85 -0.79 5.69 -4.36
N LEU A 86 -1.69 6.48 -4.97
CA LEU A 86 -1.86 6.50 -6.43
C LEU A 86 -0.57 6.91 -7.14
N ALA A 87 0.10 7.97 -6.68
CA ALA A 87 1.35 8.44 -7.30
C ALA A 87 2.49 7.42 -7.16
N ALA A 88 2.61 6.76 -6.00
CA ALA A 88 3.62 5.73 -5.78
C ALA A 88 3.34 4.49 -6.65
N HIS A 89 2.07 4.10 -6.76
CA HIS A 89 1.64 3.03 -7.65
C HIS A 89 1.92 3.37 -9.12
N GLU A 90 1.53 4.56 -9.58
CA GLU A 90 1.79 5.03 -10.94
C GLU A 90 3.29 5.01 -11.26
N LYS A 91 4.14 5.48 -10.35
CA LYS A 91 5.59 5.37 -10.50
C LYS A 91 6.04 3.92 -10.62
N ALA A 92 5.49 3.03 -9.80
CA ALA A 92 5.85 1.61 -9.86
C ALA A 92 5.47 0.99 -11.21
N GLN A 93 4.36 1.40 -11.84
CA GLN A 93 3.93 0.90 -13.16
C GLN A 93 4.84 1.34 -14.32
N HIS A 94 5.78 2.27 -14.10
CA HIS A 94 6.69 2.77 -15.14
C HIS A 94 8.17 2.58 -14.74
N PRO A 95 8.68 1.34 -14.72
CA PRO A 95 10.12 1.09 -14.58
C PRO A 95 10.91 1.80 -15.69
N PRO A 96 12.05 2.46 -15.38
CA PRO A 96 12.82 3.21 -16.37
C PRO A 96 13.27 2.39 -17.59
N HIS A 97 13.61 1.11 -17.40
CA HIS A 97 14.11 0.22 -18.44
C HIS A 97 13.10 -0.90 -18.75
N MET A 98 11.79 -0.60 -18.66
CA MET A 98 10.73 -1.59 -18.89
C MET A 98 10.90 -2.36 -20.21
N ALA A 99 11.20 -1.64 -21.30
CA ALA A 99 11.38 -2.27 -22.62
C ALA A 99 12.57 -3.25 -22.64
N ASP A 100 13.69 -2.88 -22.00
CA ASP A 100 14.90 -3.70 -21.93
C ASP A 100 14.64 -4.99 -21.13
N TRP A 101 13.95 -4.87 -19.99
CA TRP A 101 13.55 -6.03 -19.19
C TRP A 101 12.58 -6.94 -19.92
N MET A 102 11.67 -6.38 -20.71
CA MET A 102 10.77 -7.17 -21.54
C MET A 102 11.51 -7.90 -22.66
N CYS A 103 12.56 -7.30 -23.24
CA CYS A 103 13.44 -7.98 -24.20
C CYS A 103 14.21 -9.14 -23.53
N ILE A 104 14.81 -8.91 -22.36
CA ILE A 104 15.49 -9.97 -21.61
C ILE A 104 14.50 -11.09 -21.28
N HIS A 105 13.35 -10.76 -20.70
CA HIS A 105 12.30 -11.71 -20.34
C HIS A 105 11.87 -12.59 -21.54
N HIS A 106 11.74 -12.01 -22.73
CA HIS A 106 11.37 -12.73 -23.94
C HIS A 106 12.31 -13.93 -24.23
N TRP A 107 13.60 -13.80 -23.89
CA TRP A 107 14.60 -14.84 -24.10
C TRP A 107 14.90 -15.70 -22.87
N GLU A 108 14.54 -15.25 -21.67
CA GLU A 108 14.88 -15.93 -20.41
C GLU A 108 13.85 -16.99 -19.99
N GLY A 109 12.57 -16.62 -19.80
CA GLY A 109 11.59 -17.58 -19.29
C GLY A 109 10.24 -16.98 -18.92
N ALA A 110 9.27 -17.83 -18.57
CA ALA A 110 7.94 -17.38 -18.14
C ALA A 110 7.98 -16.72 -16.75
N TRP A 111 7.11 -15.74 -16.49
CA TRP A 111 7.07 -15.03 -15.20
C TRP A 111 6.90 -15.95 -13.97
N ASN A 112 6.21 -17.07 -14.16
CA ASN A 112 5.95 -18.09 -13.14
C ASN A 112 6.86 -19.32 -13.30
N ASP A 113 7.99 -19.20 -14.00
CA ASP A 113 8.92 -20.32 -14.17
C ASP A 113 9.51 -20.75 -12.83
N ARG A 114 9.25 -22.01 -12.47
CA ARG A 114 9.71 -22.67 -11.24
C ARG A 114 11.08 -23.34 -11.41
N GLY A 115 11.78 -23.05 -12.52
CA GLY A 115 12.99 -23.69 -12.98
C GLY A 115 14.08 -23.89 -11.90
N GLY A 116 14.97 -24.86 -12.17
CA GLY A 116 15.90 -25.44 -11.19
C GLY A 116 16.72 -24.44 -10.36
N LEU A 117 17.76 -23.83 -10.94
CA LEU A 117 18.69 -22.93 -10.22
C LEU A 117 18.33 -21.43 -10.36
N TYR A 118 17.30 -21.11 -11.13
CA TYR A 118 16.88 -19.76 -11.50
C TYR A 118 15.35 -19.70 -11.59
N TRP A 119 14.76 -18.61 -11.09
CA TRP A 119 13.31 -18.49 -10.94
C TRP A 119 12.75 -17.24 -11.61
N GLY A 120 11.51 -17.36 -12.08
CA GLY A 120 10.72 -16.27 -12.65
C GLY A 120 11.16 -15.86 -14.05
N GLY A 121 10.48 -14.85 -14.60
CA GLY A 121 10.61 -14.47 -16.01
C GLY A 121 11.95 -13.82 -16.38
N LEU A 122 12.74 -13.44 -15.38
CA LEU A 122 14.11 -12.95 -15.53
C LEU A 122 15.15 -13.95 -15.01
N GLN A 123 14.77 -15.20 -14.75
CA GLN A 123 15.69 -16.28 -14.36
C GLN A 123 16.69 -15.84 -13.26
N MET A 124 16.17 -15.31 -12.15
CA MET A 124 17.02 -14.79 -11.06
C MET A 124 17.41 -15.91 -10.09
N SER A 125 18.69 -16.04 -9.72
CA SER A 125 19.14 -17.00 -8.69
C SER A 125 18.69 -16.59 -7.28
N ILE A 126 18.70 -17.52 -6.30
CA ILE A 126 18.37 -17.21 -4.89
C ILE A 126 19.25 -16.07 -4.38
N SER A 127 20.57 -16.13 -4.58
CA SER A 127 21.49 -15.08 -4.10
C SER A 127 21.18 -13.70 -4.71
N PHE A 128 20.73 -13.65 -5.96
CA PHE A 128 20.29 -12.43 -6.62
C PHE A 128 19.00 -11.89 -5.98
N GLN A 129 18.03 -12.78 -5.80
CA GLN A 129 16.74 -12.48 -5.16
C GLN A 129 16.92 -11.99 -3.73
N GLU A 130 17.76 -12.62 -2.92
CA GLU A 130 18.07 -12.21 -1.56
C GLU A 130 18.74 -10.83 -1.50
N ARG A 131 19.66 -10.57 -2.43
CA ARG A 131 20.43 -9.31 -2.46
C ARG A 131 19.59 -8.11 -2.88
N TYR A 132 18.81 -8.24 -3.96
CA TYR A 132 18.10 -7.09 -4.55
C TYR A 132 16.60 -7.08 -4.24
N GLY A 133 16.02 -8.24 -3.93
CA GLY A 133 14.59 -8.43 -3.64
C GLY A 133 14.34 -9.05 -2.26
N GLY A 134 15.32 -9.07 -1.35
CA GLY A 134 15.30 -9.92 -0.16
C GLY A 134 14.08 -9.77 0.77
N TRP A 135 13.42 -8.61 0.75
CA TRP A 135 12.21 -8.41 1.53
C TRP A 135 10.95 -9.02 0.88
N ILE A 136 10.93 -9.14 -0.44
CA ILE A 136 9.93 -9.87 -1.21
C ILE A 136 10.18 -11.36 -1.02
N TYR A 137 11.46 -11.78 -1.17
CA TYR A 137 11.90 -13.15 -0.95
C TYR A 137 11.45 -13.71 0.41
N LYS A 138 11.74 -12.99 1.51
CA LYS A 138 11.32 -13.38 2.87
C LYS A 138 9.81 -13.54 3.06
N ARG A 139 8.99 -12.90 2.22
CA ARG A 139 7.52 -12.90 2.33
C ARG A 139 6.84 -13.88 1.39
N ARG A 140 7.41 -14.09 0.20
CA ARG A 140 6.77 -14.82 -0.90
C ARG A 140 7.62 -16.00 -1.41
N GLY A 141 8.81 -16.20 -0.88
CA GLY A 141 9.76 -17.17 -1.43
C GLY A 141 10.33 -16.70 -2.76
N THR A 142 10.54 -17.63 -3.68
CA THR A 142 11.21 -17.41 -4.97
C THR A 142 10.42 -16.54 -5.95
N ALA A 143 11.12 -16.04 -6.98
CA ALA A 143 10.61 -15.05 -7.93
C ALA A 143 9.39 -15.51 -8.74
N ASP A 144 9.17 -16.81 -8.90
CA ASP A 144 7.97 -17.38 -9.53
C ASP A 144 6.67 -17.05 -8.76
N HIS A 145 6.77 -16.65 -7.49
CA HIS A 145 5.65 -16.14 -6.70
C HIS A 145 5.52 -14.61 -6.70
N TRP A 146 6.40 -13.91 -7.41
CA TRP A 146 6.42 -12.46 -7.47
C TRP A 146 5.65 -11.99 -8.70
N THR A 147 5.02 -10.82 -8.61
CA THR A 147 4.45 -10.16 -9.78
C THR A 147 5.55 -9.82 -10.79
N PRO A 148 5.24 -9.73 -12.09
CA PRO A 148 6.21 -9.27 -13.09
C PRO A 148 6.88 -7.94 -12.70
N LEU A 149 6.10 -7.02 -12.13
CA LEU A 149 6.60 -5.73 -11.68
C LEU A 149 7.58 -5.85 -10.50
N GLU A 150 7.34 -6.77 -9.57
CA GLU A 150 8.28 -7.07 -8.47
C GLU A 150 9.61 -7.63 -8.99
N GLN A 151 9.56 -8.51 -9.99
CA GLN A 151 10.75 -9.06 -10.64
C GLN A 151 11.53 -7.96 -11.39
N ILE A 152 10.83 -7.15 -12.18
CA ILE A 152 11.41 -6.03 -12.94
C ILE A 152 12.06 -5.00 -12.01
N TRP A 153 11.39 -4.56 -10.94
CA TRP A 153 12.00 -3.62 -10.01
C TRP A 153 13.18 -4.22 -9.22
N THR A 154 13.17 -5.54 -9.00
CA THR A 154 14.35 -6.22 -8.44
C THR A 154 15.53 -6.14 -9.40
N ALA A 155 15.29 -6.32 -10.70
CA ALA A 155 16.31 -6.15 -11.75
C ALA A 155 16.77 -4.68 -11.89
N GLU A 156 15.85 -3.70 -11.87
CA GLU A 156 16.18 -2.25 -11.83
C GLU A 156 17.10 -1.91 -10.66
N ASN A 157 16.87 -2.51 -9.49
CA ASN A 157 17.73 -2.29 -8.33
C ASN A 157 19.12 -2.90 -8.52
N ALA A 158 19.23 -4.05 -9.18
CA ALA A 158 20.51 -4.66 -9.52
C ALA A 158 21.28 -3.85 -10.58
N LEU A 159 20.57 -3.30 -11.57
CA LEU A 159 21.13 -2.52 -12.67
C LEU A 159 22.04 -1.39 -12.18
N LYS A 160 21.63 -0.70 -11.10
CA LYS A 160 22.38 0.39 -10.45
C LYS A 160 23.82 0.03 -10.06
N THR A 161 24.11 -1.26 -9.88
CA THR A 161 25.44 -1.73 -9.43
C THR A 161 26.06 -2.79 -10.33
N ARG A 162 25.26 -3.51 -11.11
CA ARG A 162 25.71 -4.65 -11.92
C ARG A 162 25.57 -4.43 -13.42
N GLY A 163 24.89 -3.36 -13.86
CA GLY A 163 24.48 -3.25 -15.26
C GLY A 163 23.58 -4.44 -15.66
N PHE A 164 23.52 -4.74 -16.96
CA PHE A 164 22.82 -5.91 -17.50
C PHE A 164 23.64 -7.20 -17.48
N TRP A 165 24.85 -7.18 -16.91
CA TRP A 165 25.77 -8.32 -16.84
C TRP A 165 25.26 -9.60 -16.14
N PRO A 166 24.23 -9.58 -15.27
CA PRO A 166 23.62 -10.82 -14.79
C PRO A 166 22.96 -11.65 -15.91
N TRP A 167 22.68 -11.03 -17.05
CA TRP A 167 22.03 -11.61 -18.24
C TRP A 167 22.93 -11.48 -19.48
N PRO A 168 24.17 -12.00 -19.48
CA PRO A 168 25.19 -11.58 -20.43
C PRO A 168 24.90 -11.97 -21.89
N ASN A 169 24.18 -13.06 -22.13
CA ASN A 169 23.84 -13.48 -23.48
C ASN A 169 22.60 -12.75 -23.99
N THR A 170 21.54 -12.72 -23.20
CA THR A 170 20.27 -12.05 -23.53
C THR A 170 20.42 -10.54 -23.59
N ALA A 171 21.22 -9.92 -22.72
CA ALA A 171 21.55 -8.51 -22.81
C ALA A 171 22.27 -8.14 -24.11
N ARG A 172 23.17 -8.99 -24.64
CA ARG A 172 23.77 -8.79 -25.97
C ARG A 172 22.75 -8.92 -27.10
N MET A 173 21.87 -9.92 -27.02
CA MET A 173 20.78 -10.09 -27.99
C MET A 173 19.84 -8.88 -27.99
N CYS A 174 19.67 -8.22 -26.84
CA CYS A 174 18.89 -7.00 -26.68
C CYS A 174 19.69 -5.71 -26.95
N GLY A 175 20.98 -5.78 -27.29
CA GLY A 175 21.82 -4.60 -27.58
C GLY A 175 22.14 -3.72 -26.37
N LEU A 176 22.16 -4.30 -25.16
CA LEU A 176 22.32 -3.57 -23.90
C LEU A 176 23.77 -3.55 -23.38
N ILE A 177 24.63 -4.44 -23.88
CA ILE A 177 26.07 -4.59 -23.56
C ILE A 177 26.86 -5.12 -24.76
#